data_AF-A0A3M6CY20-F1
#
_entry.id   AF-A0A3M6CY20-F1
#
_cell.length_a   1.000
_cell.length_b   1.000
_cell.length_c   1.000
_cell.angle_alpha   90.00
_cell.angle_beta   90.00
_cell.angle_gamma   90.00
#
_symmetry.space_group_name_H-M   'P 1'
#
loop_
_entity.id
_entity.type
_entity.pdbx_description
1 polymer ?
#
loop_
_entity_poly.entity_id
_entity_poly.type
_entity_poly.pdbx_seq_one_letter_code
_entity_poly.pdbx_strand_id
1 'polypeptide(L)'
;MSIPFYRAFEDRYRGSRELIHERQQVYIPFLEPLKQLYPERLALDLGCGRGEWLEILIQNGFQAQGIDLDTGMLEACKALGLPVENIDALEKLKGLPDESLTVVSGFHLAEHIPFGDLKVLVAEALRVLKPAGLLILETPNSENLVVGTQTFYLDPTHNCPIPHLLLSFLAEYSQFSRTQLLRLQESAELAEGGPVDLFSVLHGVSPDYAIVAQKGAPPEQLDKFDTVFGREYGLSLESLSRRYDAQVAGWVEQTHASNAELREQHMGLHQQHVELREQYTEVREQYAEVREQLNQVMQHGQYLETAVRALEENDDLETQIREATLRAELAESRFHNVQLHQEAAQLRARDSEVRLGQALSALKHVQTQLDELQQGATANKTSAAQAEHQELHDLHVRLNDSLINAHNWWLKATAYEAHIAQLENSKSWRLTRPLRRSAKLTGTAARLPMSVARRVTRSVLARSLRFVLNRPGLRTRLANKARSYPNLFNSVRQFALRHGIIQPQPHEVSPVISATEASDDGFPTASPRVARVYSDLKLAFERKENR
;
A
#
# COMPACT_ATOMS: atom_id res chain seq x y z
N MET A 1 -27.33 -10.52 2.41
CA MET A 1 -27.18 -9.90 1.07
C MET A 1 -25.70 -9.97 0.74
N SER A 2 -25.32 -10.44 -0.44
CA SER A 2 -23.92 -10.42 -0.87
C SER A 2 -23.52 -8.98 -1.18
N ILE A 3 -22.49 -8.47 -0.53
CA ILE A 3 -21.89 -7.18 -0.89
C ILE A 3 -21.30 -7.35 -2.31
N PRO A 4 -21.61 -6.46 -3.27
CA PRO A 4 -20.99 -6.49 -4.60
C PRO A 4 -19.45 -6.46 -4.51
N PHE A 5 -18.76 -7.16 -5.41
CA PHE A 5 -17.29 -7.29 -5.38
C PHE A 5 -16.58 -5.93 -5.32
N TYR A 6 -17.00 -4.97 -6.14
CA TYR A 6 -16.38 -3.64 -6.23
C TYR A 6 -16.46 -2.85 -4.92
N ARG A 7 -17.62 -2.90 -4.25
CA ARG A 7 -17.79 -2.31 -2.92
C ARG A 7 -16.88 -2.94 -1.87
N ALA A 8 -16.77 -4.27 -1.85
CA ALA A 8 -15.86 -4.94 -0.93
C ALA A 8 -14.38 -4.64 -1.22
N PHE A 9 -14.04 -4.42 -2.49
CA PHE A 9 -12.71 -4.01 -2.94
C PHE A 9 -12.37 -2.59 -2.46
N GLU A 10 -13.25 -1.61 -2.68
CA GLU A 10 -13.05 -0.24 -2.17
C GLU A 10 -12.95 -0.21 -0.63
N ASP A 11 -13.83 -0.92 0.08
CA ASP A 11 -13.79 -0.98 1.55
C ASP A 11 -12.45 -1.54 2.07
N ARG A 12 -11.77 -2.41 1.29
CA ARG A 12 -10.49 -3.01 1.67
C ARG A 12 -9.27 -2.14 1.34
N TYR A 13 -9.27 -1.51 0.16
CA TYR A 13 -8.09 -0.86 -0.41
C TYR A 13 -8.14 0.67 -0.39
N ARG A 14 -9.32 1.28 -0.54
CA ARG A 14 -9.51 2.73 -0.42
C ARG A 14 -9.53 3.16 1.04
N GLY A 15 -10.15 2.34 1.88
CA GLY A 15 -10.24 2.55 3.33
C GLY A 15 -11.66 2.80 3.82
N SER A 16 -11.80 2.91 5.14
CA SER A 16 -13.07 3.19 5.81
C SER A 16 -13.62 4.58 5.46
N ARG A 17 -14.94 4.76 5.54
CA ARG A 17 -15.59 6.05 5.29
C ARG A 17 -15.03 7.16 6.18
N GLU A 18 -14.75 6.86 7.44
CA GLU A 18 -14.23 7.81 8.42
C GLU A 18 -12.86 8.37 7.98
N LEU A 19 -11.98 7.49 7.51
CA LEU A 19 -10.66 7.86 6.98
C LEU A 19 -10.77 8.70 5.71
N ILE A 20 -11.66 8.35 4.78
CA ILE A 20 -11.86 9.12 3.54
C ILE A 20 -12.46 10.49 3.85
N HIS A 21 -13.44 10.54 4.76
CA HIS A 21 -14.02 11.78 5.23
C HIS A 21 -12.96 12.69 5.87
N GLU A 22 -12.04 12.16 6.68
CA GLU A 22 -10.91 12.91 7.25
C GLU A 22 -9.98 13.46 6.15
N ARG A 23 -9.56 12.61 5.21
CA ARG A 23 -8.66 12.98 4.12
C ARG A 23 -9.22 14.12 3.25
N GLN A 24 -10.53 14.11 3.00
CA GLN A 24 -11.19 15.12 2.18
C GLN A 24 -11.44 16.45 2.91
N GLN A 25 -11.17 16.56 4.22
CA GLN A 25 -11.30 17.84 4.93
C GLN A 25 -10.31 18.91 4.43
N VAL A 26 -9.22 18.51 3.76
CA VAL A 26 -8.21 19.41 3.18
C VAL A 26 -8.81 20.42 2.19
N TYR A 27 -9.98 20.13 1.61
CA TYR A 27 -10.66 21.01 0.66
C TYR A 27 -11.59 22.05 1.30
N ILE A 28 -11.93 21.91 2.59
CA ILE A 28 -12.83 22.85 3.28
C ILE A 28 -12.34 24.31 3.17
N PRO A 29 -11.04 24.63 3.33
CA PRO A 29 -10.54 26.00 3.13
C PRO A 29 -10.84 26.58 1.75
N PHE A 30 -10.94 25.77 0.70
CA PHE A 30 -11.32 26.22 -0.65
C PHE A 30 -12.81 26.54 -0.78
N LEU A 31 -13.65 25.94 0.07
CA LEU A 31 -15.10 26.17 0.08
C LEU A 31 -15.48 27.46 0.82
N GLU A 32 -14.67 27.90 1.78
CA GLU A 32 -15.00 29.04 2.65
C GLU A 32 -15.23 30.36 1.89
N PRO A 33 -14.39 30.74 0.91
CA PRO A 33 -14.64 31.94 0.11
C PRO A 33 -15.93 31.85 -0.72
N LEU A 34 -16.26 30.67 -1.27
CA LEU A 34 -17.50 30.45 -2.02
C LEU A 34 -18.74 30.66 -1.16
N LYS A 35 -18.67 30.32 0.14
CA LYS A 35 -19.75 30.55 1.10
C LYS A 35 -20.06 32.04 1.29
N GLN A 36 -19.07 32.91 1.11
CA GLN A 36 -19.24 34.36 1.20
C GLN A 36 -19.73 34.98 -0.12
N LEU A 37 -19.38 34.38 -1.26
CA LEU A 37 -19.69 34.89 -2.59
C LEU A 37 -21.11 34.54 -3.04
N TYR A 38 -21.57 33.33 -2.72
CA TYR A 38 -22.84 32.81 -3.21
C TYR A 38 -23.74 32.38 -2.05
N PRO A 39 -24.97 32.92 -1.94
CA PRO A 39 -25.97 32.41 -1.00
C PRO A 39 -26.48 31.02 -1.41
N GLU A 40 -26.77 30.85 -2.70
CA GLU A 40 -27.16 29.59 -3.33
C GLU A 40 -25.93 28.84 -3.82
N ARG A 41 -25.49 27.91 -2.96
CA ARG A 41 -24.20 27.19 -3.04
C ARG A 41 -24.41 25.79 -3.60
N LEU A 42 -24.86 25.73 -4.85
CA LEU A 42 -25.10 24.47 -5.54
C LEU A 42 -23.77 23.77 -5.85
N ALA A 43 -23.67 22.49 -5.52
CA ALA A 43 -22.49 21.67 -5.76
C ALA A 43 -22.88 20.35 -6.43
N LEU A 44 -22.03 19.85 -7.32
CA LEU A 44 -22.21 18.56 -7.98
C LEU A 44 -20.96 17.70 -7.77
N ASP A 45 -21.17 16.51 -7.23
CA ASP A 45 -20.12 15.52 -7.04
C ASP A 45 -20.25 14.39 -8.07
N LEU A 46 -19.29 14.34 -8.99
CA LEU A 46 -19.21 13.40 -10.10
C LEU A 46 -18.55 12.11 -9.61
N GLY A 47 -19.22 10.97 -9.73
CA GLY A 47 -18.70 9.70 -9.20
C GLY A 47 -18.69 9.70 -7.66
N CYS A 48 -19.82 10.05 -7.05
CA CYS A 48 -19.90 10.30 -5.62
C CYS A 48 -19.66 9.05 -4.74
N GLY A 49 -19.65 7.84 -5.32
CA GLY A 49 -19.34 6.60 -4.61
C GLY A 49 -20.18 6.43 -3.35
N ARG A 50 -19.51 6.34 -2.19
CA ARG A 50 -20.16 6.14 -0.88
C ARG A 50 -20.56 7.46 -0.19
N GLY A 51 -20.42 8.60 -0.87
CA GLY A 51 -20.98 9.89 -0.49
C GLY A 51 -20.24 10.63 0.64
N GLU A 52 -19.00 10.28 0.94
CA GLU A 52 -18.19 10.94 1.98
C GLU A 52 -18.03 12.45 1.69
N TRP A 53 -17.66 12.80 0.46
CA TRP A 53 -17.52 14.21 0.05
C TRP A 53 -18.87 14.93 0.03
N LEU A 54 -19.92 14.25 -0.41
CA LEU A 54 -21.28 14.78 -0.42
C LEU A 54 -21.76 15.14 0.99
N GLU A 55 -21.44 14.32 2.00
CA GLU A 55 -21.67 14.66 3.41
C GLU A 55 -20.91 15.94 3.82
N ILE A 56 -19.62 16.04 3.48
CA ILE A 56 -18.78 17.21 3.81
C ILE A 56 -19.37 18.50 3.21
N LEU A 57 -19.77 18.47 1.94
CA LEU A 57 -20.39 19.62 1.27
C LEU A 57 -21.67 20.06 2.00
N ILE A 58 -22.56 19.12 2.32
CA ILE A 58 -23.83 19.41 3.01
C ILE A 58 -23.57 19.97 4.42
N GLN A 59 -22.65 19.37 5.18
CA GLN A 59 -22.26 19.85 6.51
C GLN A 59 -21.67 21.28 6.47
N ASN A 60 -21.03 21.65 5.35
CA ASN A 60 -20.49 22.99 5.12
C ASN A 60 -21.51 23.98 4.49
N GLY A 61 -22.78 23.58 4.40
CA GLY A 61 -23.89 24.43 3.98
C GLY A 61 -24.09 24.54 2.47
N PHE A 62 -23.52 23.62 1.68
CA PHE A 62 -23.77 23.53 0.24
C PHE A 62 -25.03 22.72 -0.05
N GLN A 63 -25.74 23.12 -1.10
CA GLN A 63 -26.83 22.33 -1.68
C GLN A 63 -26.21 21.39 -2.70
N ALA A 64 -25.74 20.23 -2.23
CA ALA A 64 -24.97 19.31 -3.05
C ALA A 64 -25.84 18.20 -3.64
N GLN A 65 -25.47 17.72 -4.83
CA GLN A 65 -26.03 16.51 -5.45
C GLN A 65 -24.87 15.60 -5.86
N GLY A 66 -24.96 14.31 -5.54
CA GLY A 66 -24.01 13.29 -6.01
C GLY A 66 -24.56 12.51 -7.20
N ILE A 67 -23.71 12.11 -8.13
CA ILE A 67 -24.07 11.21 -9.23
C ILE A 67 -23.11 10.05 -9.33
N ASP A 68 -23.61 8.87 -9.69
CA ASP A 68 -22.80 7.67 -9.90
C ASP A 68 -23.51 6.67 -10.81
N LEU A 69 -22.75 5.87 -11.57
CA LEU A 69 -23.29 4.78 -12.39
C LEU A 69 -23.54 3.52 -11.57
N ASP A 70 -22.80 3.29 -10.47
CA ASP A 70 -22.94 2.12 -9.62
C ASP A 70 -24.13 2.25 -8.66
N THR A 71 -25.22 1.56 -9.02
CA THR A 71 -26.42 1.48 -8.18
C THR A 71 -26.15 0.98 -6.75
N GLY A 72 -25.16 0.10 -6.54
CA GLY A 72 -24.81 -0.45 -5.23
C GLY A 72 -24.11 0.57 -4.32
N MET A 73 -23.37 1.51 -4.90
CA MET A 73 -22.80 2.66 -4.18
C MET A 73 -23.91 3.65 -3.80
N LEU A 74 -24.79 3.96 -4.74
CA LEU A 74 -25.92 4.86 -4.51
C LEU A 74 -26.90 4.36 -3.45
N GLU A 75 -27.07 3.04 -3.29
CA GLU A 75 -27.88 2.46 -2.21
C GLU A 75 -27.37 2.86 -0.82
N ALA A 76 -26.04 2.95 -0.63
CA ALA A 76 -25.45 3.39 0.63
C ALA A 76 -25.72 4.87 0.89
N CYS A 77 -25.56 5.72 -0.13
CA CYS A 77 -25.88 7.15 -0.05
C CYS A 77 -27.36 7.39 0.26
N LYS A 78 -28.26 6.66 -0.42
CA LYS A 78 -29.71 6.73 -0.16
C LYS A 78 -30.08 6.30 1.26
N ALA A 79 -29.41 5.28 1.80
CA ALA A 79 -29.62 4.84 3.18
C ALA A 79 -29.25 5.91 4.22
N LEU A 80 -28.32 6.81 3.86
CA LEU A 80 -27.90 7.96 4.66
C LEU A 80 -28.75 9.22 4.39
N GLY A 81 -29.74 9.14 3.49
CA GLY A 81 -30.56 10.28 3.10
C GLY A 81 -29.83 11.30 2.23
N LEU A 82 -28.71 10.92 1.60
CA LEU A 82 -27.94 11.81 0.74
C LEU A 82 -28.60 11.98 -0.64
N PRO A 83 -28.59 13.20 -1.20
CA PRO A 83 -29.18 13.51 -2.50
C PRO A 83 -28.33 12.95 -3.63
N VAL A 84 -28.71 11.78 -4.15
CA VAL A 84 -27.98 11.11 -5.23
C VAL A 84 -28.86 10.69 -6.40
N GLU A 85 -28.26 10.67 -7.59
CA GLU A 85 -28.92 10.32 -8.85
C GLU A 85 -28.05 9.32 -9.66
N ASN A 86 -28.71 8.36 -10.32
CA ASN A 86 -28.02 7.40 -11.18
C ASN A 86 -28.01 7.91 -12.62
N ILE A 87 -26.92 8.55 -13.02
CA ILE A 87 -26.75 9.19 -14.32
C ILE A 87 -25.26 9.29 -14.65
N ASP A 88 -24.93 9.25 -15.94
CA ASP A 88 -23.57 9.50 -16.41
C ASP A 88 -23.12 10.94 -16.07
N ALA A 89 -21.84 11.08 -15.70
CA ALA A 89 -21.30 12.35 -15.25
C ALA A 89 -21.34 13.43 -16.35
N LEU A 90 -21.00 13.04 -17.58
CA LEU A 90 -20.96 13.96 -18.71
C LEU A 90 -22.37 14.28 -19.20
N GLU A 91 -23.27 13.30 -19.21
CA GLU A 91 -24.70 13.50 -19.49
C GLU A 91 -25.31 14.53 -18.54
N LYS A 92 -25.08 14.37 -17.23
CA LYS A 92 -25.58 15.31 -16.22
C LYS A 92 -25.06 16.72 -16.43
N LEU A 93 -23.75 16.89 -16.63
CA LEU A 93 -23.14 18.21 -16.84
C LEU A 93 -23.71 18.92 -18.07
N LYS A 94 -23.84 18.22 -19.21
CA LYS A 94 -24.42 18.77 -20.44
C LYS A 94 -25.87 19.23 -20.27
N GLY A 95 -26.62 18.59 -19.38
CA GLY A 95 -28.01 18.95 -19.08
C GLY A 95 -28.17 20.16 -18.16
N LEU A 96 -27.10 20.63 -17.50
CA LEU A 96 -27.15 21.76 -16.57
C LEU A 96 -26.94 23.10 -17.30
N PRO A 97 -27.60 24.19 -16.84
CA PRO A 97 -27.40 25.52 -17.41
C PRO A 97 -26.01 26.08 -17.08
N ASP A 98 -25.57 27.03 -17.91
CA ASP A 98 -24.35 27.81 -17.69
C ASP A 98 -24.42 28.50 -16.32
N GLU A 99 -23.27 28.64 -15.66
CA GLU A 99 -23.13 29.39 -14.40
C GLU A 99 -24.16 29.02 -13.31
N SER A 100 -24.48 27.74 -13.19
CA SER A 100 -25.46 27.21 -12.25
C SER A 100 -24.84 26.65 -10.98
N LEU A 101 -23.60 26.14 -11.04
CA LEU A 101 -22.92 25.48 -9.93
C LEU A 101 -21.81 26.36 -9.33
N THR A 102 -21.54 26.19 -8.05
CA THR A 102 -20.39 26.82 -7.37
C THR A 102 -19.20 25.87 -7.24
N VAL A 103 -19.45 24.57 -7.18
CA VAL A 103 -18.45 23.52 -7.09
C VAL A 103 -18.83 22.34 -7.98
N VAL A 104 -17.86 21.84 -8.73
CA VAL A 104 -17.91 20.55 -9.39
C VAL A 104 -16.73 19.75 -8.85
N SER A 105 -16.98 18.55 -8.33
CA SER A 105 -15.92 17.68 -7.80
C SER A 105 -15.93 16.31 -8.46
N GLY A 106 -14.79 15.63 -8.47
CA GLY A 106 -14.68 14.23 -8.85
C GLY A 106 -13.50 13.60 -8.13
N PHE A 107 -13.77 12.64 -7.25
CA PHE A 107 -12.77 11.96 -6.43
C PHE A 107 -12.56 10.54 -6.91
N HIS A 108 -11.36 10.23 -7.37
CA HIS A 108 -11.05 8.95 -8.01
C HIS A 108 -11.99 8.66 -9.19
N LEU A 109 -12.21 9.67 -10.03
CA LEU A 109 -13.06 9.59 -11.21
C LEU A 109 -12.26 9.70 -12.51
N ALA A 110 -11.31 10.63 -12.56
CA ALA A 110 -10.60 11.00 -13.79
C ALA A 110 -9.87 9.81 -14.43
N GLU A 111 -9.31 8.92 -13.61
CA GLU A 111 -8.62 7.70 -14.01
C GLU A 111 -9.51 6.65 -14.67
N HIS A 112 -10.83 6.72 -14.47
CA HIS A 112 -11.82 5.84 -15.10
C HIS A 112 -12.40 6.43 -16.40
N ILE A 113 -12.12 7.70 -16.70
CA ILE A 113 -12.69 8.38 -17.86
C ILE A 113 -11.70 8.35 -19.03
N PRO A 114 -12.13 7.94 -20.24
CA PRO A 114 -11.31 8.09 -21.43
C PRO A 114 -10.88 9.55 -21.64
N PHE A 115 -9.60 9.78 -21.96
CA PHE A 115 -9.05 11.14 -22.04
C PHE A 115 -9.84 12.07 -23.00
N GLY A 116 -10.42 11.52 -24.08
CA GLY A 116 -11.29 12.26 -24.98
C GLY A 116 -12.51 12.86 -24.27
N ASP A 117 -13.17 12.08 -23.43
CA ASP A 117 -14.35 12.48 -22.66
C ASP A 117 -13.97 13.34 -21.46
N LEU A 118 -12.80 13.10 -20.84
CA LEU A 118 -12.28 13.94 -19.76
C LEU A 118 -12.09 15.39 -20.20
N LYS A 119 -11.63 15.62 -21.44
CA LYS A 119 -11.57 16.99 -22.00
C LYS A 119 -12.94 17.66 -22.07
N VAL A 120 -13.97 16.90 -22.46
CA VAL A 120 -15.34 17.43 -22.55
C VAL A 120 -15.88 17.69 -21.14
N LEU A 121 -15.61 16.79 -20.18
CA LEU A 121 -16.00 16.95 -18.79
C LEU A 121 -15.44 18.23 -18.18
N VAL A 122 -14.14 18.50 -18.35
CA VAL A 122 -13.50 19.71 -17.82
C VAL A 122 -14.05 20.98 -18.48
N ALA A 123 -14.32 20.95 -19.79
CA ALA A 123 -14.94 22.07 -20.50
C ALA A 123 -16.39 22.34 -20.03
N GLU A 124 -17.19 21.29 -19.87
CA GLU A 124 -18.56 21.39 -19.35
C GLU A 124 -18.57 21.86 -17.90
N ALA A 125 -17.62 21.39 -17.07
CA ALA A 125 -17.45 21.87 -15.71
C ALA A 125 -17.19 23.40 -15.69
N LEU A 126 -16.30 23.92 -16.54
CA LEU A 126 -16.10 25.37 -16.65
C LEU A 126 -17.38 26.12 -17.06
N ARG A 127 -18.14 25.57 -18.02
CA ARG A 127 -19.39 26.19 -18.49
C ARG A 127 -20.41 26.32 -17.36
N VAL A 128 -20.67 25.24 -16.62
CA VAL A 128 -21.69 25.21 -15.57
C VAL A 128 -21.26 25.92 -14.29
N LEU A 129 -19.96 26.12 -14.05
CA LEU A 129 -19.48 26.84 -12.87
C LEU A 129 -19.79 28.33 -12.96
N LYS A 130 -20.19 28.93 -11.84
CA LYS A 130 -20.29 30.39 -11.64
C LYS A 130 -18.88 31.01 -11.63
N PRO A 131 -18.75 32.33 -11.83
CA PRO A 131 -17.48 33.04 -11.60
C PRO A 131 -16.85 32.64 -10.25
N ALA A 132 -15.52 32.50 -10.20
CA ALA A 132 -14.78 32.03 -9.03
C ALA A 132 -15.11 30.59 -8.55
N GLY A 133 -16.03 29.89 -9.22
CA GLY A 133 -16.39 28.51 -8.95
C GLY A 133 -15.21 27.56 -9.17
N LEU A 134 -15.27 26.42 -8.47
CA LEU A 134 -14.16 25.47 -8.39
C LEU A 134 -14.49 24.13 -9.06
N LEU A 135 -13.54 23.64 -9.85
CA LEU A 135 -13.45 22.24 -10.24
C LEU A 135 -12.39 21.56 -9.37
N ILE A 136 -12.74 20.45 -8.71
CA ILE A 136 -11.81 19.65 -7.90
C ILE A 136 -11.74 18.26 -8.52
N LEU A 137 -10.56 17.83 -8.96
CA LEU A 137 -10.33 16.47 -9.45
C LEU A 137 -9.19 15.85 -8.67
N GLU A 138 -9.49 14.82 -7.86
CA GLU A 138 -8.51 14.01 -7.12
C GLU A 138 -8.34 12.66 -7.80
N THR A 139 -7.10 12.20 -7.95
CA THR A 139 -6.77 10.94 -8.63
C THR A 139 -5.40 10.42 -8.13
N PRO A 140 -5.10 9.12 -8.29
CA PRO A 140 -3.82 8.56 -7.86
C PRO A 140 -2.63 9.25 -8.53
N ASN A 141 -1.60 9.50 -7.74
CA ASN A 141 -0.41 10.23 -8.15
C ASN A 141 0.62 9.32 -8.83
N SER A 142 0.75 9.46 -10.15
CA SER A 142 1.75 8.73 -10.93
C SER A 142 3.20 9.17 -10.64
N GLU A 143 3.41 10.29 -9.93
CA GLU A 143 4.74 10.70 -9.45
C GLU A 143 5.24 9.78 -8.32
N ASN A 144 4.35 9.19 -7.53
CA ASN A 144 4.69 8.13 -6.59
C ASN A 144 4.95 6.84 -7.38
N LEU A 145 6.17 6.31 -7.31
CA LEU A 145 6.57 5.16 -8.12
C LEU A 145 5.80 3.89 -7.77
N VAL A 146 5.48 3.66 -6.50
CA VAL A 146 4.68 2.51 -6.08
C VAL A 146 3.25 2.62 -6.63
N VAL A 147 2.69 3.83 -6.62
CA VAL A 147 1.37 4.09 -7.21
C VAL A 147 1.38 3.89 -8.71
N GLY A 148 2.24 4.61 -9.42
CA GLY A 148 2.30 4.61 -10.88
C GLY A 148 2.70 3.27 -11.50
N THR A 149 3.40 2.38 -10.78
CA THR A 149 3.87 1.09 -11.32
C THR A 149 3.13 -0.14 -10.80
N GLN A 150 2.43 -0.04 -9.65
CA GLN A 150 1.81 -1.19 -9.00
C GLN A 150 0.40 -0.93 -8.51
N THR A 151 0.18 -0.02 -7.54
CA THR A 151 -1.13 0.05 -6.87
C THR A 151 -2.21 0.65 -7.75
N PHE A 152 -1.85 1.50 -8.72
CA PHE A 152 -2.78 1.97 -9.75
C PHE A 152 -3.40 0.81 -10.53
N TYR A 153 -2.64 -0.23 -10.84
CA TYR A 153 -3.13 -1.37 -11.64
C TYR A 153 -3.88 -2.44 -10.82
N LEU A 154 -4.09 -2.20 -9.52
CA LEU A 154 -4.92 -3.09 -8.69
C LEU A 154 -6.41 -3.00 -9.05
N ASP A 155 -6.87 -1.82 -9.48
CA ASP A 155 -8.21 -1.65 -10.03
C ASP A 155 -8.16 -1.84 -11.56
N PRO A 156 -8.74 -2.92 -12.10
CA PRO A 156 -8.73 -3.19 -13.54
C PRO A 156 -9.62 -2.23 -14.35
N THR A 157 -10.40 -1.38 -13.68
CA THR A 157 -11.27 -0.39 -14.35
C THR A 157 -10.55 0.94 -14.63
N HIS A 158 -9.35 1.14 -14.10
CA HIS A 158 -8.51 2.28 -14.45
C HIS A 158 -8.04 2.20 -15.90
N ASN A 159 -7.97 3.36 -16.56
CA ASN A 159 -7.53 3.46 -17.95
C ASN A 159 -6.01 3.63 -18.06
N CYS A 160 -5.49 4.76 -17.57
CA CYS A 160 -4.06 5.03 -17.50
C CYS A 160 -3.73 6.00 -16.37
N PRO A 161 -2.52 5.93 -15.77
CA PRO A 161 -2.07 6.94 -14.82
C PRO A 161 -2.04 8.31 -15.48
N ILE A 162 -2.58 9.33 -14.80
CA ILE A 162 -2.62 10.71 -15.30
C ILE A 162 -1.55 11.50 -14.57
N PRO A 163 -0.50 11.98 -15.25
CA PRO A 163 0.47 12.89 -14.62
C PRO A 163 -0.20 14.20 -14.22
N HIS A 164 0.13 14.72 -13.04
CA HIS A 164 -0.45 15.97 -12.54
C HIS A 164 -0.25 17.16 -13.50
N LEU A 165 0.87 17.19 -14.24
CA LEU A 165 1.14 18.20 -15.27
C LEU A 165 0.10 18.16 -16.40
N LEU A 166 -0.33 16.96 -16.81
CA LEU A 166 -1.34 16.80 -17.87
C LEU A 166 -2.71 17.29 -17.40
N LEU A 167 -3.09 16.98 -16.15
CA LEU A 167 -4.39 17.40 -15.62
C LEU A 167 -4.43 18.91 -15.34
N SER A 168 -3.34 19.50 -14.84
CA SER A 168 -3.22 20.96 -14.70
C SER A 168 -3.31 21.65 -16.06
N PHE A 169 -2.51 21.18 -17.04
CA PHE A 169 -2.53 21.73 -18.38
C PHE A 169 -3.91 21.60 -19.04
N LEU A 170 -4.63 20.50 -18.79
CA LEU A 170 -5.99 20.35 -19.29
C LEU A 170 -6.93 21.42 -18.74
N ALA A 171 -6.88 21.71 -17.44
CA ALA A 171 -7.68 22.78 -16.85
C ALA A 171 -7.32 24.16 -17.44
N GLU A 172 -6.03 24.47 -17.59
CA GLU A 172 -5.55 25.70 -18.23
C GLU A 172 -6.01 25.80 -19.69
N TYR A 173 -5.86 24.72 -20.46
CA TYR A 173 -6.31 24.61 -21.85
C TYR A 173 -7.82 24.82 -21.98
N SER A 174 -8.59 24.31 -21.01
CA SER A 174 -10.04 24.51 -20.91
C SER A 174 -10.43 25.91 -20.45
N GLN A 175 -9.49 26.84 -20.21
CA GLN A 175 -9.70 28.24 -19.83
C GLN A 175 -10.05 28.50 -18.36
N PHE A 176 -9.68 27.59 -17.46
CA PHE A 176 -9.64 27.95 -16.03
C PHE A 176 -8.56 29.02 -15.81
N SER A 177 -8.86 30.00 -14.94
CA SER A 177 -7.99 31.17 -14.74
C SER A 177 -6.75 30.86 -13.90
N ARG A 178 -6.87 29.88 -12.99
CA ARG A 178 -5.77 29.38 -12.18
C ARG A 178 -6.03 27.95 -11.73
N THR A 179 -4.96 27.23 -11.45
CA THR A 179 -4.95 25.85 -10.96
C THR A 179 -4.09 25.78 -9.70
N GLN A 180 -4.46 24.89 -8.77
CA GLN A 180 -3.66 24.54 -7.61
C GLN A 180 -3.45 23.04 -7.59
N LEU A 181 -2.19 22.62 -7.50
CA LEU A 181 -1.82 21.24 -7.26
C LEU A 181 -1.78 20.97 -5.76
N LEU A 182 -2.55 19.98 -5.33
CA LEU A 182 -2.47 19.44 -3.99
C LEU A 182 -1.89 18.04 -4.09
N ARG A 183 -0.72 17.81 -3.52
CA ARG A 183 -0.23 16.46 -3.24
C ARG A 183 -0.72 16.07 -1.86
N LEU A 184 -1.22 14.85 -1.70
CA LEU A 184 -2.02 14.48 -0.55
C LEU A 184 -1.68 13.08 -0.01
N GLN A 185 -2.06 12.85 1.25
CA GLN A 185 -1.98 11.57 1.98
C GLN A 185 -0.58 10.96 2.14
N GLU A 186 0.48 11.79 2.13
CA GLU A 186 1.79 11.40 2.61
C GLU A 186 1.80 11.07 4.11
N SER A 187 2.83 10.36 4.57
CA SER A 187 3.00 10.08 6.00
C SER A 187 3.35 11.36 6.77
N ALA A 188 2.75 11.53 7.96
CA ALA A 188 3.03 12.66 8.85
C ALA A 188 4.53 12.82 9.18
N GLU A 189 5.25 11.71 9.43
CA GLU A 189 6.69 11.73 9.72
C GLU A 189 7.51 12.38 8.60
N LEU A 190 7.23 12.04 7.33
CA LEU A 190 7.90 12.65 6.19
C LEU A 190 7.48 14.11 5.98
N ALA A 191 6.21 14.43 6.21
CA ALA A 191 5.69 15.79 6.09
C ALA A 191 6.28 16.74 7.15
N GLU A 192 6.54 16.25 8.36
CA GLU A 192 7.14 17.01 9.47
C GLU A 192 8.67 17.16 9.36
N GLY A 193 9.29 16.59 8.32
CA GLY A 193 10.72 16.74 8.07
C GLY A 193 11.60 15.63 8.66
N GLY A 194 11.05 14.44 8.91
CA GLY A 194 11.80 13.27 9.37
C GLY A 194 12.96 12.83 8.44
N PRO A 195 13.79 11.87 8.87
CA PRO A 195 14.87 11.35 8.05
C PRO A 195 14.32 10.71 6.78
N VAL A 196 15.05 10.85 5.67
CA VAL A 196 14.66 10.30 4.38
C VAL A 196 15.68 9.23 3.98
N ASP A 197 15.21 8.03 3.72
CA ASP A 197 15.98 6.98 3.09
C ASP A 197 15.55 6.78 1.63
N LEU A 198 16.26 5.91 0.89
CA LEU A 198 15.92 5.65 -0.50
C LEU A 198 14.49 5.11 -0.64
N PHE A 199 14.04 4.28 0.31
CA PHE A 199 12.68 3.73 0.26
C PHE A 199 11.63 4.83 0.38
N SER A 200 11.85 5.81 1.27
CA SER A 200 11.01 7.00 1.43
C SER A 200 10.94 7.82 0.14
N VAL A 201 12.02 7.92 -0.64
CA VAL A 201 11.98 8.61 -1.94
C VAL A 201 11.08 7.87 -2.93
N LEU A 202 11.12 6.54 -2.95
CA LEU A 202 10.36 5.73 -3.91
C LEU A 202 8.87 5.63 -3.54
N HIS A 203 8.55 5.53 -2.24
CA HIS A 203 7.19 5.25 -1.75
C HIS A 203 6.51 6.43 -1.05
N GLY A 204 7.30 7.36 -0.48
CA GLY A 204 6.83 8.39 0.45
C GLY A 204 6.37 9.69 -0.22
N VAL A 205 6.51 9.78 -1.54
CA VAL A 205 5.81 10.79 -2.36
C VAL A 205 4.32 10.67 -2.08
N SER A 206 3.62 11.80 -1.98
CA SER A 206 2.17 11.79 -1.75
C SER A 206 1.45 10.84 -2.74
N PRO A 207 0.70 9.83 -2.27
CA PRO A 207 0.13 8.79 -3.11
C PRO A 207 -1.01 9.26 -4.00
N ASP A 208 -1.75 10.31 -3.61
CA ASP A 208 -2.75 10.94 -4.46
C ASP A 208 -2.40 12.41 -4.71
N TYR A 209 -2.99 12.97 -5.76
CA TYR A 209 -2.96 14.40 -6.00
C TYR A 209 -4.33 14.89 -6.44
N ALA A 210 -4.55 16.19 -6.27
CA ALA A 210 -5.70 16.87 -6.81
C ALA A 210 -5.33 18.14 -7.54
N ILE A 211 -6.11 18.44 -8.58
CA ILE A 211 -6.12 19.74 -9.23
C ILE A 211 -7.39 20.46 -8.82
N VAL A 212 -7.22 21.58 -8.12
CA VAL A 212 -8.29 22.54 -7.87
C VAL A 212 -8.16 23.66 -8.90
N ALA A 213 -9.07 23.69 -9.87
CA ALA A 213 -9.09 24.69 -10.93
C ALA A 213 -10.20 25.71 -10.66
N GLN A 214 -9.89 27.00 -10.81
CA GLN A 214 -10.85 28.08 -10.55
C GLN A 214 -11.24 28.84 -11.82
N LYS A 215 -12.54 29.00 -12.02
CA LYS A 215 -13.10 29.80 -13.11
C LYS A 215 -12.78 31.29 -12.91
N GLY A 216 -12.47 31.99 -14.00
CA GLY A 216 -12.21 33.43 -13.97
C GLY A 216 -13.34 34.24 -13.32
N ALA A 217 -12.97 35.30 -12.61
CA ALA A 217 -13.87 36.20 -11.90
C ALA A 217 -13.22 37.58 -11.74
N PRO A 218 -13.96 38.61 -11.30
CA PRO A 218 -13.36 39.88 -10.88
C PRO A 218 -12.29 39.67 -9.80
N PRO A 219 -11.19 40.46 -9.79
CA PRO A 219 -10.09 40.30 -8.85
C PRO A 219 -10.54 40.25 -7.38
N GLU A 220 -11.47 41.11 -6.97
CA GLU A 220 -12.02 41.15 -5.61
C GLU A 220 -12.60 39.82 -5.11
N GLN A 221 -13.06 38.96 -6.03
CA GLN A 221 -13.55 37.62 -5.71
C GLN A 221 -12.41 36.60 -5.66
N LEU A 222 -11.44 36.72 -6.57
CA LEU A 222 -10.29 35.81 -6.65
C LEU A 222 -9.34 36.01 -5.46
N ASP A 223 -9.11 37.24 -5.03
CA ASP A 223 -8.19 37.58 -3.93
C ASP A 223 -8.56 36.84 -2.63
N LYS A 224 -9.84 36.50 -2.43
CA LYS A 224 -10.33 35.74 -1.27
C LYS A 224 -9.77 34.32 -1.17
N PHE A 225 -9.25 33.75 -2.26
CA PHE A 225 -8.66 32.40 -2.25
C PHE A 225 -7.13 32.42 -2.32
N ASP A 226 -6.48 33.59 -2.36
CA ASP A 226 -5.03 33.67 -2.55
C ASP A 226 -4.25 32.94 -1.46
N THR A 227 -4.76 32.92 -0.23
CA THR A 227 -4.15 32.17 0.86
C THR A 227 -4.09 30.66 0.58
N VAL A 228 -5.15 30.08 0.00
CA VAL A 228 -5.21 28.63 -0.26
C VAL A 228 -4.52 28.24 -1.57
N PHE A 229 -4.52 29.12 -2.58
CA PHE A 229 -3.79 28.95 -3.84
C PHE A 229 -2.29 29.34 -3.74
N GLY A 230 -1.87 30.05 -2.70
CA GLY A 230 -0.47 30.40 -2.47
C GLY A 230 0.31 29.39 -1.64
N ARG A 231 -0.36 28.34 -1.14
CA ARG A 231 0.25 27.32 -0.27
C ARG A 231 0.82 26.16 -1.07
N GLU A 232 1.95 25.63 -0.64
CA GLU A 232 2.47 24.33 -1.11
C GLU A 232 1.85 23.18 -0.31
N TYR A 233 1.51 22.10 -1.01
CA TYR A 233 0.85 20.92 -0.44
C TYR A 233 1.61 19.66 -0.81
N GLY A 234 1.75 18.77 0.18
CA GLY A 234 2.32 17.44 0.07
C GLY A 234 3.79 17.39 -0.34
N LEU A 235 4.22 16.18 -0.69
CA LEU A 235 5.63 15.86 -0.97
C LEU A 235 5.78 15.39 -2.41
N SER A 236 6.70 16.02 -3.14
CA SER A 236 7.08 15.63 -4.51
C SER A 236 8.25 14.66 -4.49
N LEU A 237 8.44 13.93 -5.60
CA LEU A 237 9.61 13.08 -5.79
C LEU A 237 10.90 13.91 -5.73
N GLU A 238 10.88 15.11 -6.31
CA GLU A 238 12.02 16.02 -6.29
C GLU A 238 12.38 16.46 -4.87
N SER A 239 11.39 16.85 -4.06
CA SER A 239 11.63 17.36 -2.71
C SER A 239 12.17 16.26 -1.78
N LEU A 240 11.67 15.03 -1.89
CA LEU A 240 12.24 13.89 -1.17
C LEU A 240 13.63 13.51 -1.67
N SER A 241 13.86 13.49 -2.99
CA SER A 241 15.18 13.19 -3.57
C SER A 241 16.24 14.18 -3.09
N ARG A 242 15.92 15.48 -3.09
CA ARG A 242 16.83 16.53 -2.60
C ARG A 242 17.15 16.38 -1.10
N ARG A 243 16.16 16.01 -0.29
CA ARG A 243 16.37 15.73 1.14
C ARG A 243 17.30 14.54 1.34
N TYR A 244 17.08 13.46 0.60
CA TYR A 244 17.95 12.29 0.63
C TYR A 244 19.39 12.63 0.22
N ASP A 245 19.57 13.34 -0.90
CA ASP A 245 20.90 13.74 -1.38
C ASP A 245 21.64 14.62 -0.37
N ALA A 246 20.93 15.57 0.26
CA ALA A 246 21.50 16.41 1.31
C ALA A 246 21.92 15.59 2.55
N GLN A 247 21.12 14.59 2.93
CA GLN A 247 21.43 13.71 4.05
C GLN A 247 22.66 12.84 3.76
N VAL A 248 22.75 12.28 2.54
CA VAL A 248 23.92 11.52 2.09
C VAL A 248 25.17 12.39 2.05
N ALA A 249 25.08 13.60 1.51
CA ALA A 249 26.19 14.55 1.49
C ALA A 249 26.68 14.88 2.91
N GLY A 250 25.75 15.09 3.86
CA GLY A 250 26.08 15.30 5.27
C GLY A 250 26.80 14.11 5.90
N TRP A 251 26.37 12.87 5.63
CA TRP A 251 27.07 11.67 6.10
C TRP A 251 28.47 11.52 5.52
N VAL A 252 28.64 11.84 4.23
CA VAL A 252 29.95 11.80 3.57
C VAL A 252 30.90 12.82 4.18
N GLU A 253 30.44 14.05 4.44
CA GLU A 253 31.24 15.09 5.09
C GLU A 253 31.66 14.70 6.51
N GLN A 254 30.72 14.19 7.33
CA GLN A 254 31.00 13.69 8.67
C GLN A 254 32.02 12.52 8.65
N THR A 255 31.86 11.60 7.70
CA THR A 255 32.78 10.47 7.52
C THR A 255 34.17 10.95 7.11
N HIS A 256 34.28 11.96 6.25
CA HIS A 256 35.56 12.55 5.87
C HIS A 256 36.24 13.25 7.05
N ALA A 257 35.48 14.00 7.85
CA ALA A 257 35.99 14.65 9.06
C ALA A 257 36.52 13.61 10.08
N SER A 258 35.74 12.57 10.37
CA SER A 258 36.16 11.49 11.28
C SER A 258 37.40 10.74 10.75
N ASN A 259 37.47 10.47 9.44
CA ASN A 259 38.67 9.87 8.85
C ASN A 259 39.90 10.78 8.89
N ALA A 260 39.72 12.10 8.79
CA ALA A 260 40.83 13.05 8.92
C ALA A 260 41.38 13.05 10.35
N GLU A 261 40.50 13.06 11.35
CA GLU A 261 40.87 12.97 12.77
C GLU A 261 41.61 11.65 13.08
N LEU A 262 41.11 10.52 12.59
CA LEU A 262 41.78 9.22 12.74
C LEU A 262 43.17 9.19 12.10
N ARG A 263 43.35 9.84 10.94
CA ARG A 263 44.66 9.96 10.29
C ARG A 263 45.64 10.81 11.11
N GLU A 264 45.17 11.90 11.69
CA GLU A 264 45.99 12.75 12.57
C GLU A 264 46.44 11.97 13.81
N GLN A 265 45.52 11.26 14.47
CA GLN A 265 45.84 10.39 15.60
C GLN A 265 46.85 9.30 15.22
N HIS A 266 46.68 8.66 14.06
CA HIS A 266 47.62 7.64 13.57
C HIS A 266 49.01 8.22 13.27
N MET A 267 49.10 9.42 12.68
CA MET A 267 50.38 10.10 12.47
C MET A 267 51.07 10.44 13.79
N GLY A 268 50.32 10.93 14.78
CA GLY A 268 50.84 11.20 16.13
C GLY A 268 51.41 9.95 16.81
N LEU A 269 50.68 8.83 16.75
CA LEU A 269 51.15 7.54 17.26
C LEU A 269 52.39 7.03 16.51
N HIS A 270 52.43 7.18 15.19
CA HIS A 270 53.58 6.78 14.39
C HIS A 270 54.85 7.58 14.77
N GLN A 271 54.73 8.89 14.95
CA GLN A 271 55.82 9.76 15.40
C GLN A 271 56.37 9.29 16.76
N GLN A 272 55.49 9.05 17.73
CA GLN A 272 55.87 8.54 19.06
C GLN A 272 56.60 7.19 18.98
N HIS A 273 56.16 6.29 18.09
CA HIS A 273 56.81 5.01 17.88
C HIS A 273 58.22 5.14 17.27
N VAL A 274 58.44 6.10 16.36
CA VAL A 274 59.76 6.37 15.78
C VAL A 274 60.71 6.91 16.86
N GLU A 275 60.28 7.92 17.63
CA GLU A 275 61.08 8.51 18.71
C GLU A 275 61.49 7.46 19.75
N LEU A 276 60.55 6.60 20.15
CA LEU A 276 60.82 5.53 21.13
C LEU A 276 61.80 4.48 20.59
N ARG A 277 61.78 4.22 19.28
CA ARG A 277 62.70 3.29 18.61
C ARG A 277 64.12 3.87 18.55
N GLU A 278 64.26 5.17 18.28
CA GLU A 278 65.56 5.85 18.31
C GLU A 278 66.18 5.80 19.71
N GLN A 279 65.41 6.15 20.75
CA GLN A 279 65.86 6.06 22.15
C GLN A 279 66.32 4.64 22.53
N TYR A 280 65.57 3.62 22.12
CA TYR A 280 65.95 2.23 22.38
C TYR A 280 67.25 1.83 21.66
N THR A 281 67.48 2.35 20.45
CA THR A 281 68.69 2.05 19.67
C THR A 281 69.92 2.68 20.34
N GLU A 282 69.81 3.93 20.78
CA GLU A 282 70.87 4.65 21.49
C GLU A 282 71.28 3.94 22.80
N VAL A 283 70.31 3.55 23.63
CA VAL A 283 70.58 2.81 24.89
C VAL A 283 71.28 1.48 24.61
N ARG A 284 70.90 0.79 23.53
CA ARG A 284 71.50 -0.48 23.15
C ARG A 284 72.96 -0.33 22.70
N GLU A 285 73.29 0.73 21.96
CA GLU A 285 74.66 1.01 21.53
C GLU A 285 75.56 1.35 22.73
N GLN A 286 75.10 2.23 23.63
CA GLN A 286 75.81 2.55 24.88
C GLN A 286 76.10 1.28 25.71
N TYR A 287 75.11 0.38 25.82
CA TYR A 287 75.30 -0.89 26.54
C TYR A 287 76.33 -1.81 25.88
N ALA A 288 76.39 -1.83 24.54
CA ALA A 288 77.37 -2.64 23.81
C ALA A 288 78.80 -2.13 24.04
N GLU A 289 79.00 -0.80 24.05
CA GLU A 289 80.30 -0.18 24.29
C GLU A 289 80.82 -0.46 25.71
N VAL A 290 79.99 -0.23 26.74
CA VAL A 290 80.36 -0.50 28.14
C VAL A 290 80.68 -1.99 28.35
N ARG A 291 79.95 -2.89 27.68
CA ARG A 291 80.22 -4.33 27.75
C ARG A 291 81.59 -4.69 27.17
N GLU A 292 81.98 -4.06 26.08
CA GLU A 292 83.29 -4.30 25.44
C GLU A 292 84.43 -3.78 26.31
N GLN A 293 84.29 -2.56 26.86
CA GLN A 293 85.25 -2.01 27.82
C GLN A 293 85.40 -2.92 29.05
N LEU A 294 84.28 -3.43 29.60
CA LEU A 294 84.30 -4.33 30.74
C LEU A 294 85.09 -5.61 30.43
N ASN A 295 84.91 -6.21 29.25
CA ASN A 295 85.67 -7.38 28.83
C ASN A 295 87.18 -7.09 28.77
N GLN A 296 87.58 -5.96 28.21
CA GLN A 296 88.99 -5.56 28.10
C GLN A 296 89.63 -5.37 29.48
N VAL A 297 88.93 -4.68 30.39
CA VAL A 297 89.42 -4.45 31.76
C VAL A 297 89.50 -5.75 32.54
N MET A 298 88.54 -6.66 32.39
CA MET A 298 88.60 -7.98 33.01
C MET A 298 89.80 -8.82 32.52
N GLN A 299 90.06 -8.83 31.22
CA GLN A 299 91.23 -9.53 30.65
C GLN A 299 92.54 -8.93 31.16
N HIS A 300 92.64 -7.60 31.20
CA HIS A 300 93.81 -6.91 31.73
C HIS A 300 94.02 -7.20 33.23
N GLY A 301 92.95 -7.18 34.03
CA GLY A 301 93.00 -7.53 35.44
C GLY A 301 93.49 -8.97 35.66
N GLN A 302 93.01 -9.94 34.88
CA GLN A 302 93.49 -11.33 34.94
C GLN A 302 94.98 -11.45 34.59
N TYR A 303 95.44 -10.72 33.59
CA TYR A 303 96.86 -10.66 33.24
C TYR A 303 97.69 -10.09 34.40
N LEU A 304 97.28 -8.98 35.00
CA LEU A 304 97.96 -8.40 36.16
C LEU A 304 97.96 -9.34 37.37
N GLU A 305 96.85 -10.03 37.66
CA GLU A 305 96.79 -11.01 38.75
C GLU A 305 97.79 -12.16 38.56
N THR A 306 97.90 -12.68 37.34
CA THR A 306 98.88 -13.73 37.03
C THR A 306 100.32 -13.22 37.11
N ALA A 307 100.58 -11.99 36.67
CA ALA A 307 101.90 -11.36 36.76
C ALA A 307 102.32 -11.06 38.21
N VAL A 308 101.41 -10.58 39.06
CA VAL A 308 101.67 -10.38 40.49
C VAL A 308 101.99 -11.71 41.17
N ARG A 309 101.17 -12.76 40.95
CA ARG A 309 101.42 -14.10 41.53
C ARG A 309 102.77 -14.69 41.13
N ALA A 310 103.24 -14.44 39.91
CA ALA A 310 104.54 -14.94 39.44
C ALA A 310 105.73 -14.27 40.14
N LEU A 311 105.55 -13.11 40.79
CA LEU A 311 106.60 -12.36 41.48
C LEU A 311 106.56 -12.52 43.00
N GLU A 312 105.47 -13.04 43.57
CA GLU A 312 105.26 -13.21 45.02
C GLU A 312 106.25 -14.17 45.72
N GLU A 313 107.02 -14.97 44.97
CA GLU A 313 107.97 -15.96 45.50
C GLU A 313 109.44 -15.48 45.51
N ASN A 314 109.73 -14.23 45.13
CA ASN A 314 111.11 -13.72 44.97
C ASN A 314 111.50 -12.67 46.02
N ASP A 315 112.66 -12.86 46.67
CA ASP A 315 113.17 -12.01 47.77
C ASP A 315 114.05 -10.81 47.33
N ASP A 316 114.14 -10.53 46.02
CA ASP A 316 114.97 -9.46 45.48
C ASP A 316 114.29 -8.08 45.54
N LEU A 317 115.03 -7.04 45.93
CA LEU A 317 114.49 -5.69 46.18
C LEU A 317 113.91 -5.05 44.90
N GLU A 318 114.55 -5.28 43.75
CA GLU A 318 114.05 -4.80 42.45
C GLU A 318 112.73 -5.50 42.07
N THR A 319 112.60 -6.76 42.44
CA THR A 319 111.37 -7.56 42.26
C THR A 319 110.23 -7.07 43.15
N GLN A 320 110.51 -6.69 44.40
CA GLN A 320 109.52 -6.12 45.32
C GLN A 320 108.97 -4.76 44.87
N ILE A 321 109.82 -3.88 44.31
CA ILE A 321 109.36 -2.60 43.73
C ILE A 321 108.45 -2.86 42.53
N ARG A 322 108.78 -3.84 41.69
CA ARG A 322 107.98 -4.21 40.53
C ARG A 322 106.65 -4.86 40.91
N GLU A 323 106.63 -5.71 41.93
CA GLU A 323 105.42 -6.28 42.53
C GLU A 323 104.51 -5.18 43.10
N ALA A 324 105.06 -4.21 43.84
CA ALA A 324 104.30 -3.08 44.38
C ALA A 324 103.66 -2.21 43.29
N THR A 325 104.40 -1.93 42.20
CA THR A 325 103.86 -1.20 41.03
C THR A 325 102.75 -1.98 40.35
N LEU A 326 102.93 -3.29 40.12
CA LEU A 326 101.89 -4.15 39.51
C LEU A 326 100.66 -4.29 40.42
N ARG A 327 100.82 -4.29 41.74
CA ARG A 327 99.69 -4.26 42.69
C ARG A 327 98.93 -2.94 42.64
N ALA A 328 99.62 -1.81 42.45
CA ALA A 328 98.97 -0.51 42.25
C ALA A 328 98.17 -0.48 40.93
N GLU A 329 98.76 -0.95 39.83
CA GLU A 329 98.08 -1.09 38.53
C GLU A 329 96.88 -2.06 38.62
N LEU A 330 97.01 -3.16 39.36
CA LEU A 330 95.91 -4.10 39.60
C LEU A 330 94.78 -3.47 40.42
N ALA A 331 95.12 -2.67 41.44
CA ALA A 331 94.12 -1.95 42.24
C ALA A 331 93.38 -0.91 41.38
N GLU A 332 94.08 -0.20 40.49
CA GLU A 332 93.50 0.73 39.53
C GLU A 332 92.59 0.02 38.53
N SER A 333 93.02 -1.12 37.98
CA SER A 333 92.21 -1.97 37.09
C SER A 333 90.94 -2.48 37.78
N ARG A 334 91.03 -2.92 39.04
CA ARG A 334 89.88 -3.35 39.86
C ARG A 334 88.92 -2.19 40.14
N PHE A 335 89.46 -1.00 40.44
CA PHE A 335 88.63 0.19 40.65
C PHE A 335 87.88 0.57 39.36
N HIS A 336 88.56 0.55 38.22
CA HIS A 336 87.95 0.80 36.92
C HIS A 336 86.90 -0.26 36.55
N ASN A 337 87.15 -1.53 36.88
CA ASN A 337 86.17 -2.61 36.72
C ASN A 337 84.89 -2.36 37.53
N VAL A 338 85.02 -1.90 38.78
CA VAL A 338 83.87 -1.55 39.63
C VAL A 338 83.09 -0.37 39.05
N GLN A 339 83.78 0.66 38.52
CA GLN A 339 83.13 1.80 37.84
C GLN A 339 82.33 1.35 36.62
N LEU A 340 82.92 0.53 35.74
CA LEU A 340 82.22 -0.01 34.57
C LEU A 340 81.04 -0.92 34.95
N HIS A 341 81.15 -1.69 36.03
CA HIS A 341 80.03 -2.46 36.55
C HIS A 341 78.89 -1.57 37.05
N GLN A 342 79.20 -0.44 37.70
CA GLN A 342 78.21 0.54 38.12
C GLN A 342 77.53 1.21 36.91
N GLU A 343 78.28 1.59 35.89
CA GLU A 343 77.76 2.16 34.66
C GLU A 343 76.88 1.16 33.89
N ALA A 344 77.31 -0.10 33.77
CA ALA A 344 76.51 -1.18 33.19
C ALA A 344 75.21 -1.43 33.99
N ALA A 345 75.25 -1.31 35.32
CA ALA A 345 74.05 -1.43 36.15
C ALA A 345 73.08 -0.26 35.94
N GLN A 346 73.59 0.96 35.79
CA GLN A 346 72.79 2.15 35.46
C GLN A 346 72.14 2.03 34.08
N LEU A 347 72.89 1.57 33.07
CA LEU A 347 72.34 1.33 31.73
C LEU A 347 71.27 0.23 31.71
N ARG A 348 71.45 -0.86 32.50
CA ARG A 348 70.41 -1.89 32.67
C ARG A 348 69.16 -1.33 33.34
N ALA A 349 69.31 -0.47 34.33
CA ALA A 349 68.18 0.20 34.96
C ALA A 349 67.45 1.08 33.93
N ARG A 350 68.18 1.85 33.12
CA ARG A 350 67.62 2.69 32.05
C ARG A 350 66.93 1.88 30.94
N ASP A 351 67.51 0.77 30.47
CA ASP A 351 66.86 -0.17 29.53
C ASP A 351 65.59 -0.76 30.15
N SER A 352 65.62 -1.13 31.43
CA SER A 352 64.44 -1.63 32.13
C SER A 352 63.34 -0.58 32.23
N GLU A 353 63.68 0.69 32.49
CA GLU A 353 62.74 1.82 32.51
C GLU A 353 62.12 2.06 31.13
N VAL A 354 62.91 2.03 30.05
CA VAL A 354 62.41 2.17 28.68
C VAL A 354 61.47 1.03 28.32
N ARG A 355 61.82 -0.22 28.66
CA ARG A 355 60.95 -1.40 28.45
C ARG A 355 59.67 -1.31 29.27
N LEU A 356 59.75 -0.80 30.50
CA LEU A 356 58.57 -0.61 31.35
C LEU A 356 57.67 0.48 30.79
N GLY A 357 58.24 1.56 30.26
CA GLY A 357 57.53 2.59 29.51
C GLY A 357 56.87 2.05 28.24
N GLN A 358 57.56 1.22 27.46
CA GLN A 358 56.99 0.52 26.30
C GLN A 358 55.83 -0.41 26.69
N ALA A 359 56.00 -1.21 27.74
CA ALA A 359 54.96 -2.11 28.23
C ALA A 359 53.73 -1.35 28.76
N LEU A 360 53.94 -0.25 29.48
CA LEU A 360 52.86 0.62 29.96
C LEU A 360 52.13 1.32 28.80
N SER A 361 52.86 1.78 27.78
CA SER A 361 52.26 2.38 26.59
C SER A 361 51.45 1.36 25.79
N ALA A 362 51.98 0.15 25.59
CA ALA A 362 51.26 -0.95 24.94
C ALA A 362 50.01 -1.38 25.74
N LEU A 363 50.11 -1.46 27.06
CA LEU A 363 48.96 -1.72 27.94
C LEU A 363 47.90 -0.63 27.81
N LYS A 364 48.30 0.66 27.79
CA LYS A 364 47.38 1.77 27.60
C LYS A 364 46.70 1.71 26.24
N HIS A 365 47.42 1.36 25.17
CA HIS A 365 46.85 1.20 23.83
C HIS A 365 45.83 0.05 23.78
N VAL A 366 46.17 -1.11 24.35
CA VAL A 366 45.24 -2.25 24.45
C VAL A 366 44.03 -1.90 25.31
N GLN A 367 44.20 -1.12 26.38
CA GLN A 367 43.09 -0.63 27.20
C GLN A 367 42.15 0.26 26.38
N THR A 368 42.68 1.23 25.62
CA THR A 368 41.87 2.09 24.75
C THR A 368 41.11 1.29 23.69
N GLN A 369 41.77 0.32 23.05
CA GLN A 369 41.10 -0.58 22.08
C GLN A 369 40.01 -1.43 22.74
N LEU A 370 40.23 -1.89 23.97
CA LEU A 370 39.23 -2.63 24.72
C LEU A 370 38.03 -1.75 25.08
N ASP A 371 38.26 -0.50 25.49
CA ASP A 371 37.22 0.46 25.81
C ASP A 371 36.39 0.82 24.55
N GLU A 372 37.03 1.02 23.41
CA GLU A 372 36.37 1.25 22.11
C GLU A 372 35.54 0.04 21.66
N LEU A 373 36.10 -1.17 21.76
CA LEU A 373 35.39 -2.42 21.46
C LEU A 373 34.23 -2.66 22.42
N GLN A 374 34.39 -2.35 23.71
CA GLN A 374 33.32 -2.45 24.70
C GLN A 374 32.22 -1.43 24.41
N GLN A 375 32.57 -0.18 24.09
CA GLN A 375 31.60 0.84 23.70
C GLN A 375 30.84 0.43 22.44
N GLY A 376 31.52 -0.04 21.39
CA GLY A 376 30.88 -0.56 20.17
C GLY A 376 30.01 -1.80 20.42
N ALA A 377 30.45 -2.73 21.27
CA ALA A 377 29.66 -3.90 21.64
C ALA A 377 28.44 -3.55 22.51
N THR A 378 28.56 -2.56 23.40
CA THR A 378 27.41 -2.06 24.17
C THR A 378 26.42 -1.36 23.25
N ALA A 379 26.86 -0.46 22.37
CA ALA A 379 26.01 0.23 21.40
C ALA A 379 25.24 -0.74 20.49
N ASN A 380 25.89 -1.81 20.00
CA ASN A 380 25.24 -2.85 19.21
C ASN A 380 24.26 -3.71 20.04
N LYS A 381 24.55 -3.97 21.32
CA LYS A 381 23.62 -4.69 22.20
C LYS A 381 22.41 -3.83 22.58
N THR A 382 22.58 -2.54 22.83
CA THR A 382 21.45 -1.63 23.08
C THR A 382 20.62 -1.44 21.83
N SER A 383 21.22 -1.32 20.63
CA SER A 383 20.44 -1.21 19.39
C SER A 383 19.66 -2.49 19.08
N ALA A 384 20.27 -3.67 19.28
CA ALA A 384 19.58 -4.95 19.14
C ALA A 384 18.45 -5.11 20.17
N ALA A 385 18.68 -4.75 21.44
CA ALA A 385 17.66 -4.80 22.48
C ALA A 385 16.53 -3.78 22.24
N GLN A 386 16.84 -2.60 21.70
CA GLN A 386 15.84 -1.61 21.29
C GLN A 386 15.01 -2.10 20.11
N ALA A 387 15.65 -2.73 19.11
CA ALA A 387 14.95 -3.33 17.97
C ALA A 387 14.01 -4.46 18.42
N GLU A 388 14.47 -5.35 19.30
CA GLU A 388 13.65 -6.45 19.85
C GLU A 388 12.52 -5.91 20.74
N HIS A 389 12.76 -4.84 21.51
CA HIS A 389 11.72 -4.18 22.30
C HIS A 389 10.67 -3.48 21.42
N GLN A 390 11.12 -2.88 20.32
CA GLN A 390 10.23 -2.24 19.35
C GLN A 390 9.39 -3.26 18.60
N GLU A 391 9.97 -4.41 18.23
CA GLU A 391 9.24 -5.53 17.62
C GLU A 391 8.21 -6.15 18.59
N LEU A 392 8.58 -6.32 19.87
CA LEU A 392 7.65 -6.75 20.91
C LEU A 392 6.53 -5.74 21.15
N HIS A 393 6.84 -4.44 21.12
CA HIS A 393 5.84 -3.38 21.25
C HIS A 393 4.86 -3.40 20.08
N ASP A 394 5.36 -3.50 18.84
CA ASP A 394 4.58 -3.62 17.63
C ASP A 394 3.66 -4.85 17.67
N LEU A 395 4.20 -5.99 18.12
CA LEU A 395 3.43 -7.23 18.27
C LEU A 395 2.33 -7.07 19.34
N HIS A 396 2.63 -6.36 20.44
CA HIS A 396 1.66 -6.09 21.50
C HIS A 396 0.52 -5.19 21.00
N VAL A 397 0.83 -4.13 20.24
CA VAL A 397 -0.15 -3.25 19.61
C VAL A 397 -1.03 -4.05 18.65
N ARG A 398 -0.45 -4.85 17.75
CA ARG A 398 -1.21 -5.70 16.82
C ARG A 398 -2.10 -6.71 17.54
N LEU A 399 -1.61 -7.31 18.64
CA LEU A 399 -2.40 -8.22 19.46
C LEU A 399 -3.59 -7.48 20.09
N ASN A 400 -3.37 -6.27 20.61
CA ASN A 400 -4.41 -5.47 21.23
C ASN A 400 -5.47 -5.04 20.21
N ASP A 401 -5.05 -4.61 19.02
CA ASP A 401 -5.95 -4.30 17.90
C ASP A 401 -6.76 -5.53 17.47
N SER A 402 -6.12 -6.70 17.41
CA SER A 402 -6.81 -7.95 17.12
C SER A 402 -7.84 -8.31 18.20
N LEU A 403 -7.50 -8.12 19.48
CA LEU A 403 -8.40 -8.36 20.60
C LEU A 403 -9.58 -7.39 20.61
N ILE A 404 -9.34 -6.10 20.35
CA ILE A 404 -10.39 -5.09 20.21
C ILE A 404 -11.30 -5.43 19.03
N ASN A 405 -10.73 -5.81 17.89
CA ASN A 405 -11.50 -6.24 16.73
C ASN A 405 -12.32 -7.49 17.01
N ALA A 406 -11.74 -8.51 17.65
CA ALA A 406 -12.46 -9.71 18.06
C ALA A 406 -13.59 -9.39 19.04
N HIS A 407 -13.36 -8.48 19.99
CA HIS A 407 -14.38 -8.01 20.93
C HIS A 407 -15.52 -7.28 20.21
N ASN A 408 -15.20 -6.41 19.25
CA ASN A 408 -16.19 -5.72 18.43
C ASN A 408 -17.05 -6.70 17.62
N TRP A 409 -16.43 -7.73 17.03
CA TRP A 409 -17.16 -8.78 16.32
C TRP A 409 -18.02 -9.62 17.26
N TRP A 410 -17.52 -9.93 18.45
CA TRP A 410 -18.29 -10.62 19.47
C TRP A 410 -19.53 -9.80 19.89
N LEU A 411 -19.37 -8.51 20.17
CA LEU A 411 -20.47 -7.60 20.49
C LEU A 411 -21.50 -7.55 19.36
N LYS A 412 -21.05 -7.39 18.10
CA LYS A 412 -21.93 -7.43 16.92
C LYS A 412 -22.66 -8.77 16.82
N ALA A 413 -21.96 -9.89 16.99
CA ALA A 413 -22.56 -11.22 16.94
C ALA A 413 -23.63 -11.39 18.03
N THR A 414 -23.35 -10.98 19.27
CA THR A 414 -24.35 -11.01 20.35
C THR A 414 -25.55 -10.11 20.09
N ALA A 415 -25.34 -8.93 19.49
CA ALA A 415 -26.44 -8.04 19.11
C ALA A 415 -27.30 -8.65 18.00
N TYR A 416 -26.68 -9.31 17.01
CA TYR A 416 -27.40 -10.03 15.96
C TYR A 416 -28.14 -11.24 16.50
N GLU A 417 -27.54 -12.02 17.40
CA GLU A 417 -28.23 -13.12 18.09
C GLU A 417 -29.43 -12.63 18.88
N ALA A 418 -29.31 -11.50 19.58
CA ALA A 418 -30.43 -10.87 20.26
C ALA A 418 -31.53 -10.43 19.28
N HIS A 419 -31.15 -9.82 18.14
CA HIS A 419 -32.08 -9.45 17.07
C HIS A 419 -32.78 -10.67 16.46
N ILE A 420 -32.05 -11.75 16.20
CA ILE A 420 -32.61 -13.01 15.69
C ILE A 420 -33.57 -13.59 16.72
N ALA A 421 -33.20 -13.65 18.00
CA ALA A 421 -34.07 -14.14 19.06
C ALA A 421 -35.35 -13.30 19.19
N GLN A 422 -35.27 -11.97 19.04
CA GLN A 422 -36.44 -11.09 19.01
C GLN A 422 -37.32 -11.34 17.78
N LEU A 423 -36.72 -11.50 16.61
CA LEU A 423 -37.43 -11.85 15.39
C LEU A 423 -38.10 -13.21 15.52
N GLU A 424 -37.41 -14.22 16.05
CA GLU A 424 -37.94 -15.56 16.25
C GLU A 424 -39.10 -15.61 17.25
N ASN A 425 -39.06 -14.74 18.26
CA ASN A 425 -40.13 -14.57 19.24
C ASN A 425 -41.25 -13.62 18.79
N SER A 426 -41.09 -12.91 17.68
CA SER A 426 -42.11 -12.01 17.15
C SER A 426 -43.36 -12.74 16.63
N LYS A 427 -44.52 -12.09 16.77
CA LYS A 427 -45.81 -12.65 16.31
C LYS A 427 -45.85 -12.88 14.79
N SER A 428 -45.19 -12.02 14.01
CA SER A 428 -45.10 -12.11 12.54
C SER A 428 -44.23 -13.30 12.10
N TRP A 429 -43.13 -13.60 12.80
CA TRP A 429 -42.30 -14.77 12.51
C TRP A 429 -43.02 -16.08 12.83
N ARG A 430 -43.83 -16.10 13.89
CA ARG A 430 -44.67 -17.26 14.24
C ARG A 430 -45.83 -17.45 13.26
N LEU A 431 -46.43 -16.37 12.74
CA LEU A 431 -47.52 -16.42 11.75
C LEU A 431 -47.05 -16.94 10.37
N THR A 432 -45.84 -16.56 9.94
CA THR A 432 -45.30 -16.87 8.61
C THR A 432 -44.62 -18.25 8.52
N ARG A 433 -44.62 -19.01 9.62
CA ARG A 433 -44.02 -20.36 9.72
C ARG A 433 -44.50 -21.35 8.64
N PRO A 434 -45.80 -21.42 8.27
CA PRO A 434 -46.28 -22.31 7.21
C PRO A 434 -45.73 -21.92 5.83
N LEU A 435 -45.74 -20.62 5.52
CA LEU A 435 -45.27 -20.03 4.26
C LEU A 435 -43.77 -20.29 4.03
N ARG A 436 -42.95 -20.20 5.09
CA ARG A 436 -41.51 -20.49 4.99
C ARG A 436 -41.19 -21.97 4.81
N ARG A 437 -41.99 -22.88 5.39
CA ARG A 437 -41.87 -24.33 5.12
C ARG A 437 -42.16 -24.64 3.66
N SER A 438 -43.19 -24.02 3.08
CA SER A 438 -43.47 -24.14 1.63
C SER A 438 -42.39 -23.52 0.75
N ALA A 439 -41.80 -22.39 1.14
CA ALA A 439 -40.72 -21.74 0.37
C ALA A 439 -39.41 -22.56 0.37
N LYS A 440 -39.09 -23.26 1.47
CA LYS A 440 -37.96 -24.20 1.50
C LYS A 440 -38.17 -25.40 0.58
N LEU A 441 -39.40 -25.90 0.47
CA LEU A 441 -39.77 -27.01 -0.43
C LEU A 441 -39.71 -26.60 -1.91
N THR A 442 -40.08 -25.36 -2.26
CA THR A 442 -40.01 -24.85 -3.63
C THR A 442 -38.58 -24.54 -4.08
N GLY A 443 -37.72 -24.05 -3.18
CA GLY A 443 -36.30 -23.81 -3.47
C GLY A 443 -35.51 -25.09 -3.82
N THR A 444 -35.88 -26.23 -3.22
CA THR A 444 -35.34 -27.54 -3.60
C THR A 444 -35.91 -28.09 -4.91
N ALA A 445 -37.15 -27.76 -5.26
CA ALA A 445 -37.79 -28.22 -6.50
C ALA A 445 -37.30 -27.45 -7.75
N ALA A 446 -36.89 -26.19 -7.59
CA ALA A 446 -36.36 -25.35 -8.68
C ALA A 446 -34.98 -25.78 -9.21
N ARG A 447 -34.32 -26.75 -8.55
CA ARG A 447 -33.02 -27.30 -8.96
C ARG A 447 -33.12 -28.55 -9.85
N LEU A 448 -34.32 -29.00 -10.20
CA LEU A 448 -34.52 -30.19 -11.05
C LEU A 448 -34.68 -29.81 -12.54
N PRO A 449 -34.02 -30.53 -13.46
CA PRO A 449 -34.05 -30.23 -14.88
C PRO A 449 -35.47 -30.32 -15.46
N MET A 450 -35.82 -29.35 -16.31
CA MET A 450 -37.18 -29.05 -16.80
C MET A 450 -37.89 -30.22 -17.52
N SER A 451 -37.13 -31.23 -17.96
CA SER A 451 -37.62 -32.47 -18.57
C SER A 451 -38.34 -33.40 -17.58
N VAL A 452 -37.89 -33.44 -16.32
CA VAL A 452 -38.49 -34.28 -15.26
C VAL A 452 -39.80 -33.66 -14.78
N ALA A 453 -39.84 -32.34 -14.60
CA ALA A 453 -41.05 -31.60 -14.23
C ALA A 453 -42.19 -31.78 -15.25
N ARG A 454 -41.88 -31.80 -16.55
CA ARG A 454 -42.88 -32.07 -17.61
C ARG A 454 -43.40 -33.51 -17.61
N ARG A 455 -42.62 -34.50 -17.16
CA ARG A 455 -43.05 -35.91 -17.11
C ARG A 455 -43.98 -36.18 -15.91
N VAL A 456 -43.68 -35.58 -14.76
CA VAL A 456 -44.49 -35.69 -13.54
C VAL A 456 -45.83 -34.96 -13.70
N THR A 457 -45.83 -33.76 -14.26
CA THR A 457 -47.07 -33.00 -14.50
C THR A 457 -48.02 -33.71 -15.47
N ARG A 458 -47.51 -34.32 -16.55
CA ARG A 458 -48.31 -35.10 -17.51
C ARG A 458 -48.98 -36.33 -16.88
N SER A 459 -48.26 -37.05 -16.03
CA SER A 459 -48.76 -38.27 -15.39
C SER A 459 -49.81 -37.96 -14.32
N VAL A 460 -49.64 -36.87 -13.56
CA VAL A 460 -50.65 -36.37 -12.62
C VAL A 460 -51.91 -35.92 -13.36
N LEU A 461 -51.78 -35.17 -14.47
CA LEU A 461 -52.94 -34.69 -15.24
C LEU A 461 -53.78 -35.84 -15.83
N ALA A 462 -53.13 -36.88 -16.37
CA ALA A 462 -53.82 -38.06 -16.92
C ALA A 462 -54.57 -38.87 -15.84
N ARG A 463 -53.97 -39.00 -14.65
CA ARG A 463 -54.59 -39.72 -13.51
C ARG A 463 -55.78 -38.94 -12.95
N SER A 464 -55.66 -37.62 -12.85
CA SER A 464 -56.75 -36.72 -12.48
C SER A 464 -57.90 -36.75 -13.49
N LEU A 465 -57.62 -36.80 -14.80
CA LEU A 465 -58.67 -36.92 -15.82
C LEU A 465 -59.44 -38.24 -15.72
N ARG A 466 -58.74 -39.37 -15.56
CA ARG A 466 -59.40 -40.69 -15.37
C ARG A 466 -60.25 -40.72 -14.10
N PHE A 467 -59.75 -40.12 -13.01
CA PHE A 467 -60.49 -40.02 -11.75
C PHE A 467 -61.79 -39.22 -11.90
N VAL A 468 -61.75 -38.10 -12.63
CA VAL A 468 -62.93 -37.27 -12.90
C VAL A 468 -63.91 -37.98 -13.86
N LEU A 469 -63.40 -38.64 -14.90
CA LEU A 469 -64.24 -39.33 -15.90
C LEU A 469 -64.93 -40.58 -15.35
N ASN A 470 -64.33 -41.26 -14.37
CA ASN A 470 -64.91 -42.43 -13.69
C ASN A 470 -65.94 -42.08 -12.60
N ARG A 471 -66.25 -40.79 -12.38
CA ARG A 471 -67.27 -40.35 -11.41
C ARG A 471 -68.33 -39.46 -12.06
N PRO A 472 -69.55 -39.98 -12.30
CA PRO A 472 -70.55 -39.30 -13.13
C PRO A 472 -71.00 -37.93 -12.58
N GLY A 473 -71.10 -37.76 -11.25
CA GLY A 473 -71.52 -36.47 -10.65
C GLY A 473 -70.47 -35.35 -10.70
N LEU A 474 -69.17 -35.70 -10.70
CA LEU A 474 -68.07 -34.74 -10.86
C LEU A 474 -67.87 -34.37 -12.34
N ARG A 475 -68.01 -35.36 -13.23
CA ARG A 475 -67.93 -35.17 -14.68
C ARG A 475 -68.95 -34.15 -15.19
N THR A 476 -70.21 -34.24 -14.77
CA THR A 476 -71.27 -33.30 -15.23
C THR A 476 -71.05 -31.88 -14.69
N ARG A 477 -70.67 -31.73 -13.41
CA ARG A 477 -70.38 -30.41 -12.82
C ARG A 477 -69.17 -29.73 -13.45
N LEU A 478 -68.09 -30.47 -13.67
CA LEU A 478 -66.88 -29.93 -14.29
C LEU A 478 -67.03 -29.71 -15.79
N ALA A 479 -67.76 -30.56 -16.51
CA ALA A 479 -68.03 -30.35 -17.93
C ALA A 479 -68.89 -29.10 -18.17
N ASN A 480 -69.90 -28.85 -17.33
CA ASN A 480 -70.75 -27.67 -17.44
C ASN A 480 -69.97 -26.36 -17.18
N LYS A 481 -69.04 -26.37 -16.20
CA LYS A 481 -68.18 -25.21 -15.89
C LYS A 481 -66.95 -25.09 -16.81
N ALA A 482 -66.55 -26.15 -17.49
CA ALA A 482 -65.46 -26.11 -18.47
C ALA A 482 -65.95 -25.65 -19.86
N ARG A 483 -67.22 -25.90 -20.20
CA ARG A 483 -67.84 -25.40 -21.45
C ARG A 483 -67.91 -23.87 -21.54
N SER A 484 -67.85 -23.15 -20.41
CA SER A 484 -67.72 -21.69 -20.40
C SER A 484 -66.32 -21.18 -20.78
N TYR A 485 -65.33 -22.07 -20.95
CA TYR A 485 -63.97 -21.74 -21.39
C TYR A 485 -63.55 -22.65 -22.56
N PRO A 486 -63.97 -22.34 -23.80
CA PRO A 486 -63.87 -23.25 -24.95
C PRO A 486 -62.44 -23.69 -25.30
N ASN A 487 -61.45 -22.79 -25.18
CA ASN A 487 -60.05 -23.11 -25.51
C ASN A 487 -59.42 -24.10 -24.53
N LEU A 488 -59.73 -23.96 -23.23
CA LEU A 488 -59.23 -24.87 -22.20
C LEU A 488 -59.91 -26.24 -22.31
N PHE A 489 -61.23 -26.25 -22.56
CA PHE A 489 -61.99 -27.48 -22.78
C PHE A 489 -61.48 -28.27 -23.98
N ASN A 490 -61.22 -27.60 -25.11
CA ASN A 490 -60.68 -28.23 -26.31
C ASN A 490 -59.25 -28.74 -26.11
N SER A 491 -58.40 -28.01 -25.38
CA SER A 491 -57.03 -28.43 -25.07
C SER A 491 -57.01 -29.69 -24.19
N VAL A 492 -57.87 -29.72 -23.15
CA VAL A 492 -58.02 -30.88 -22.26
C VAL A 492 -58.66 -32.07 -23.00
N ARG A 493 -59.62 -31.83 -23.88
CA ARG A 493 -60.24 -32.87 -24.74
C ARG A 493 -59.23 -33.46 -25.72
N GLN A 494 -58.43 -32.63 -26.40
CA GLN A 494 -57.37 -33.10 -27.29
C GLN A 494 -56.28 -33.88 -26.54
N PHE A 495 -55.92 -33.46 -25.33
CA PHE A 495 -55.02 -34.21 -24.45
C PHE A 495 -55.60 -35.58 -24.08
N ALA A 496 -56.90 -35.63 -23.73
CA ALA A 496 -57.60 -36.87 -23.41
C ALA A 496 -57.68 -37.85 -24.61
N LEU A 497 -57.90 -37.33 -25.82
CA LEU A 497 -57.91 -38.10 -27.07
C LEU A 497 -56.51 -38.64 -27.42
N ARG A 498 -55.47 -37.79 -27.36
CA ARG A 498 -54.07 -38.19 -27.63
C ARG A 498 -53.51 -39.21 -26.64
N HIS A 499 -54.10 -39.33 -25.45
CA HIS A 499 -53.69 -40.30 -24.42
C HIS A 499 -54.69 -41.46 -24.25
N GLY A 500 -55.63 -41.61 -25.20
CA GLY A 500 -56.55 -42.75 -25.26
C GLY A 500 -57.51 -42.85 -24.08
N ILE A 501 -57.80 -41.74 -23.40
CA ILE A 501 -58.69 -41.70 -22.23
C ILE A 501 -60.18 -41.61 -22.66
N ILE A 502 -60.44 -41.06 -23.85
CA ILE A 502 -61.78 -40.96 -24.47
C ILE A 502 -61.66 -41.44 -25.92
N GLN A 503 -62.64 -42.18 -26.43
CA GLN A 503 -62.67 -42.63 -27.83
C GLN A 503 -63.26 -41.53 -28.75
N PRO A 504 -62.75 -41.37 -29.99
CA PRO A 504 -63.35 -40.48 -30.99
C PRO A 504 -64.73 -41.02 -31.43
N GLN A 505 -65.68 -40.13 -31.75
CA GLN A 505 -66.98 -40.53 -32.28
C GLN A 505 -66.91 -40.83 -33.80
N PRO A 506 -67.83 -41.65 -34.37
CA PRO A 506 -67.66 -42.27 -35.70
C PRO A 506 -67.71 -41.34 -36.93
N HIS A 507 -67.75 -40.01 -36.77
CA HIS A 507 -67.97 -39.06 -37.88
C HIS A 507 -66.86 -38.01 -38.05
N GLU A 508 -65.75 -38.12 -37.31
CA GLU A 508 -64.63 -37.16 -37.41
C GLU A 508 -63.35 -37.86 -37.89
N VAL A 509 -63.37 -38.41 -39.11
CA VAL A 509 -62.14 -38.80 -39.81
C VAL A 509 -62.12 -38.07 -41.15
N SER A 510 -61.35 -36.98 -41.24
CA SER A 510 -60.88 -36.47 -42.53
C SER A 510 -59.75 -37.37 -43.03
N PRO A 511 -59.68 -37.65 -44.34
CA PRO A 511 -58.78 -38.65 -44.88
C PRO A 511 -57.32 -38.21 -44.75
N VAL A 512 -56.48 -39.17 -44.39
CA VAL A 512 -55.03 -39.09 -44.49
C VAL A 512 -54.69 -38.95 -45.98
N ILE A 513 -54.24 -37.78 -46.41
CA ILE A 513 -53.58 -37.65 -47.72
C ILE A 513 -52.12 -38.05 -47.52
N SER A 514 -51.79 -39.18 -48.14
CA SER A 514 -50.44 -39.69 -48.38
C SER A 514 -49.57 -38.62 -49.04
N ALA A 515 -48.31 -38.55 -48.60
CA ALA A 515 -47.29 -37.73 -49.20
C ALA A 515 -47.21 -37.93 -50.72
N THR A 516 -47.31 -36.84 -51.47
CA THR A 516 -46.96 -36.79 -52.89
C THR A 516 -45.63 -36.07 -53.09
N GLU A 517 -44.86 -36.72 -53.93
CA GLU A 517 -43.59 -36.41 -54.58
C GLU A 517 -43.33 -34.95 -54.98
N ALA A 518 -42.04 -34.61 -54.83
CA ALA A 518 -41.21 -33.66 -55.57
C ALA A 518 -41.90 -32.59 -56.44
N SER A 519 -41.69 -31.32 -56.07
CA SER A 519 -41.67 -30.18 -57.00
C SER A 519 -40.23 -29.69 -57.16
N ASP A 520 -39.84 -29.46 -58.40
CA ASP A 520 -38.49 -29.27 -58.96
C ASP A 520 -37.83 -27.91 -58.64
N ASP A 521 -38.12 -27.35 -57.45
CA ASP A 521 -37.57 -26.07 -56.99
C ASP A 521 -36.72 -26.28 -55.72
N GLY A 522 -35.56 -26.90 -55.89
CA GLY A 522 -34.31 -26.64 -55.14
C GLY A 522 -34.31 -26.48 -53.60
N PHE A 523 -35.32 -26.96 -52.85
CA PHE A 523 -35.35 -26.83 -51.38
C PHE A 523 -35.72 -28.13 -50.66
N PRO A 524 -34.85 -28.68 -49.80
CA PRO A 524 -35.16 -29.91 -49.07
C PRO A 524 -36.05 -29.65 -47.84
N THR A 525 -37.18 -30.35 -47.76
CA THR A 525 -37.92 -30.75 -46.55
C THR A 525 -38.04 -29.72 -45.42
N ALA A 526 -38.85 -28.68 -45.65
CA ALA A 526 -39.28 -27.77 -44.60
C ALA A 526 -40.42 -28.38 -43.75
N SER A 527 -40.40 -28.19 -42.42
CA SER A 527 -41.49 -28.65 -41.55
C SER A 527 -42.85 -28.01 -41.96
N PRO A 528 -44.01 -28.65 -41.70
CA PRO A 528 -45.33 -28.16 -42.14
C PRO A 528 -45.65 -26.72 -41.69
N ARG A 529 -45.01 -26.26 -40.62
CA ARG A 529 -45.16 -24.89 -40.10
C ARG A 529 -44.46 -23.86 -40.99
N VAL A 530 -43.29 -24.21 -41.53
CA VAL A 530 -42.49 -23.32 -42.39
C VAL A 530 -43.15 -23.20 -43.77
N ALA A 531 -43.71 -24.29 -44.30
CA ALA A 531 -44.48 -24.27 -45.54
C ALA A 531 -45.71 -23.34 -45.45
N ARG A 532 -46.43 -23.32 -44.31
CA ARG A 532 -47.54 -22.39 -44.07
C ARG A 532 -47.10 -20.93 -43.97
N VAL A 533 -46.02 -20.64 -43.25
CA VAL A 533 -45.51 -19.27 -43.14
C VAL A 533 -45.07 -18.73 -44.50
N TYR A 534 -44.47 -19.60 -45.33
CA TYR A 534 -44.10 -19.23 -46.69
C TYR A 534 -45.32 -19.00 -47.59
N SER A 535 -46.35 -19.85 -47.53
CA SER A 535 -47.59 -19.62 -48.29
C SER A 535 -48.29 -18.33 -47.87
N ASP A 536 -48.32 -18.05 -46.57
CA ASP A 536 -48.93 -16.84 -46.02
C ASP A 536 -48.15 -15.58 -46.42
N LEU A 537 -46.82 -15.64 -46.46
CA LEU A 537 -45.96 -14.57 -46.96
C LEU A 537 -46.14 -14.34 -48.46
N LYS A 538 -46.19 -15.41 -49.27
CA LYS A 538 -46.40 -15.30 -50.72
C LYS A 538 -47.76 -14.67 -51.04
N LEU A 539 -48.81 -15.10 -50.35
CA LEU A 539 -50.15 -14.51 -50.47
C LEU A 539 -50.19 -13.05 -49.97
N ALA A 540 -49.37 -12.68 -48.98
CA ALA A 540 -49.25 -11.30 -48.52
C ALA A 540 -48.52 -10.41 -49.55
N PHE A 541 -47.50 -10.94 -50.25
CA PHE A 541 -46.81 -10.24 -51.33
C PHE A 541 -47.71 -10.05 -52.56
N GLU A 542 -48.42 -11.08 -53.00
CA GLU A 542 -49.37 -11.00 -54.13
C GLU A 542 -50.56 -10.05 -53.84
N ARG A 543 -50.94 -9.90 -52.57
CA ARG A 543 -51.94 -8.89 -52.13
C ARG A 543 -51.41 -7.47 -52.04
N LYS A 544 -50.08 -7.30 -51.94
CA LYS A 544 -49.42 -6.00 -51.86
C LYS A 544 -49.05 -5.44 -53.24
N GLU A 545 -48.89 -6.30 -54.25
CA GLU A 545 -48.72 -5.89 -55.66
C GLU A 545 -50.05 -5.57 -56.38
N ASN A 546 -51.20 -6.00 -55.84
CA ASN A 546 -52.53 -5.71 -56.39
C ASN A 546 -53.30 -4.61 -55.63
N ARG A 547 -52.59 -3.73 -54.91
CA ARG A 547 -53.09 -2.48 -54.32
C ARG A 547 -52.13 -1.35 -54.69
#